data_AF-A0A1F3D7R6-F1
#
_entry.id   AF-A0A1F3D7R6-F1
#
_cell.length_a   1.000
_cell.length_b   1.000
_cell.length_c   1.000
_cell.angle_alpha   90.00
_cell.angle_beta   90.00
_cell.angle_gamma   90.00
#
_symmetry.space_group_name_H-M   'P 1'
#
loop_
_entity.id
_entity.type
_entity.pdbx_description
1 polymer ?
#
loop_
_entity_poly.entity_id
_entity_poly.type
_entity_poly.pdbx_seq_one_letter_code
_entity_poly.pdbx_strand_id
1 'polypeptide(L)' 'MVDFCCPSEKLIIELDGDPQGEYHKIQEDENMDKYVESFGFTVLRFENRIVFQEPEYLISEIRKVINKI' A
#
# COMPACT_ATOMS: atom_id res chain seq x y z
N MET A 1 -7.36 5.28 -1.99
CA MET A 1 -6.82 6.64 -2.25
C MET A 1 -5.32 6.50 -2.20
N VAL A 2 -4.61 6.96 -3.23
CA VAL A 2 -3.17 6.78 -3.34
C VAL A 2 -2.44 7.92 -2.65
N ASP A 3 -1.72 7.61 -1.57
CA ASP A 3 -0.92 8.59 -0.81
C ASP A 3 0.51 8.71 -1.36
N PHE A 4 1.05 7.63 -1.93
CA PHE A 4 2.36 7.62 -2.55
C PHE A 4 2.45 6.62 -3.71
N CYS A 5 3.17 6.97 -4.77
CA CYS A 5 3.42 6.10 -5.92
C CYS A 5 4.87 6.24 -6.39
N CYS A 6 5.54 5.10 -6.60
CA CYS A 6 6.86 4.99 -7.18
C CYS A 6 6.79 4.10 -8.44
N PRO A 7 6.65 4.69 -9.64
CA PRO A 7 6.51 3.94 -10.88
C PRO A 7 7.73 3.10 -11.26
N SER A 8 8.96 3.56 -10.93
CA SER A 8 10.19 2.83 -11.24
C SER A 8 10.26 1.48 -10.54
N GLU A 9 9.72 1.41 -9.32
CA GLU A 9 9.64 0.19 -8.51
C GLU A 9 8.28 -0.51 -8.61
N LYS A 10 7.36 0.04 -9.41
CA LYS A 10 5.96 -0.37 -9.47
C LYS A 10 5.33 -0.52 -8.08
N LEU A 11 5.50 0.47 -7.21
CA LEU A 11 5.01 0.45 -5.84
C LEU A 11 3.99 1.57 -5.61
N ILE A 12 2.90 1.25 -4.95
CA ILE A 12 1.90 2.19 -4.44
C ILE A 12 1.79 1.98 -2.93
N ILE A 13 1.67 3.08 -2.18
CA ILE A 13 1.37 3.04 -0.74
C ILE A 13 0.09 3.83 -0.52
N GLU A 14 -0.84 3.22 0.19
CA GLU A 14 -2.05 3.87 0.70
C GLU A 14 -2.04 3.84 2.23
N LEU A 15 -2.44 4.96 2.83
CA LEU A 15 -2.59 5.09 4.25
C LEU A 15 -4.09 5.13 4.58
N ASP A 16 -4.54 4.16 5.35
CA ASP A 16 -5.92 4.08 5.80
C ASP A 16 -6.10 4.76 7.16
N GLY A 17 -7.17 5.54 7.26
CA GLY A 17 -7.54 6.25 8.48
C GLY A 17 -8.44 5.42 9.41
N ASP A 18 -8.97 4.30 8.94
CA ASP A 18 -9.84 3.44 9.74
C ASP A 18 -9.04 2.31 10.41
N PRO A 19 -8.92 2.29 11.75
CA PRO A 19 -8.22 1.25 12.50
C PRO A 19 -8.95 -0.11 12.48
N GLN A 20 -10.18 -0.18 11.97
CA GLN A 20 -10.86 -1.44 11.69
C GLN A 20 -10.47 -1.91 10.28
N GLY A 21 -9.26 -2.47 10.19
CA GLY A 21 -8.59 -2.90 8.95
C GLY A 21 -9.25 -4.01 8.14
N GLU A 22 -10.56 -4.24 8.27
CA GLU A 22 -11.31 -5.09 7.36
C GLU A 22 -12.69 -4.45 7.07
N TYR A 23 -13.09 -4.46 5.79
CA TYR A 23 -14.46 -4.33 5.26
C TYR A 23 -14.94 -3.08 4.51
N HIS A 24 -14.40 -1.87 4.68
CA HIS A 24 -15.05 -0.70 4.06
C HIS A 24 -14.61 -0.29 2.64
N LYS A 25 -13.69 -1.02 2.00
CA LYS A 25 -13.23 -0.76 0.61
C LYS A 25 -13.47 -1.89 -0.40
N ILE A 26 -14.23 -2.91 -0.04
CA ILE A 26 -14.29 -4.18 -0.80
C ILE A 26 -14.92 -4.06 -2.20
N GLN A 27 -15.71 -3.02 -2.52
CA GLN A 27 -16.41 -2.98 -3.82
C GLN A 27 -15.97 -1.91 -4.81
N GLU A 28 -15.49 -0.75 -4.36
CA GLU A 28 -14.99 0.29 -5.29
C GLU A 28 -13.47 0.16 -5.55
N ASP A 29 -12.68 -0.27 -4.56
CA ASP A 29 -11.21 -0.37 -4.69
C ASP A 29 -10.74 -1.70 -5.30
N GLU A 30 -11.50 -2.79 -5.24
CA GLU A 30 -11.08 -4.09 -5.84
C GLU A 30 -10.80 -3.99 -7.34
N ASN A 31 -11.58 -3.17 -8.06
CA ASN A 31 -11.39 -3.00 -9.51
C ASN A 31 -10.19 -2.11 -9.82
N MET A 32 -9.92 -1.12 -8.98
CA MET A 32 -8.74 -0.26 -9.11
C MET A 32 -7.46 -1.02 -8.75
N ASP A 33 -7.50 -1.81 -7.68
CA ASP A 33 -6.40 -2.69 -7.26
C ASP A 33 -6.07 -3.69 -8.37
N LYS A 34 -7.06 -4.45 -8.85
CA LYS A 34 -6.86 -5.39 -9.96
C LYS A 34 -6.35 -4.69 -11.22
N TYR A 35 -6.78 -3.45 -11.47
CA TYR A 35 -6.31 -2.67 -12.61
C TYR A 35 -4.83 -2.29 -12.46
N VAL A 36 -4.40 -1.70 -11.34
CA VAL A 36 -3.00 -1.31 -11.15
C VAL A 36 -2.09 -2.53 -10.98
N GLU A 37 -2.55 -3.58 -10.31
CA GLU A 37 -1.87 -4.86 -10.21
C GLU A 37 -1.67 -5.49 -11.59
N SER A 38 -2.61 -5.32 -12.53
CA SER A 38 -2.44 -5.81 -13.91
C SER A 38 -1.28 -5.14 -14.66
N PHE A 39 -0.87 -3.94 -14.27
CA PHE A 39 0.35 -3.27 -14.77
C PHE A 39 1.63 -3.69 -14.03
N GLY A 40 1.49 -4.59 -13.05
CA GLY A 40 2.55 -5.11 -12.21
C GLY A 40 2.87 -4.25 -11.00
N PHE A 41 1.95 -3.36 -10.59
CA PHE A 41 2.12 -2.63 -9.34
C PHE A 41 1.85 -3.51 -8.13
N THR A 42 2.63 -3.30 -7.07
CA THR A 42 2.33 -3.80 -5.73
C THR A 42 1.74 -2.66 -4.90
N VAL A 43 0.62 -2.90 -4.24
CA VAL A 43 -0.02 -1.92 -3.34
C VAL A 43 0.24 -2.35 -1.90
N LEU A 44 0.84 -1.47 -1.10
CA LEU A 44 0.99 -1.65 0.34
C LEU A 44 0.03 -0.72 1.07
N ARG A 45 -0.68 -1.24 2.07
CA ARG A 45 -1.63 -0.48 2.88
C ARG A 45 -1.21 -0.47 4.33
N PHE A 46 -1.23 0.71 4.95
CA PHE A 46 -0.89 0.88 6.36
C PHE A 46 -1.92 1.74 7.06
N GLU A 47 -2.11 1.54 8.37
CA GLU A 47 -2.81 2.55 9.16
C GLU A 47 -2.00 3.85 9.20
N ASN A 48 -2.66 5.01 9.16
CA ASN A 48 -2.03 6.33 9.23
C ASN A 48 -1.01 6.45 10.36
N ARG A 49 -1.29 5.85 11.53
CA ARG A 49 -0.42 5.92 12.71
C ARG A 49 0.96 5.29 12.49
N ILE A 50 1.06 4.27 11.62
CA ILE A 50 2.30 3.51 11.41
C ILE A 50 3.41 4.41 10.86
N VAL A 51 3.07 5.38 10.02
CA VAL A 51 4.05 6.35 9.46
C VAL A 51 4.76 7.12 10.56
N PHE A 52 4.06 7.44 11.64
CA PHE A 52 4.59 8.26 12.74
C PHE A 52 5.10 7.44 13.93
N GLN A 53 4.49 6.29 14.19
CA GLN A 53 4.78 5.47 15.37
C GLN A 53 5.78 4.34 15.09
N GLU A 54 5.78 3.79 13.89
CA GLU A 54 6.57 2.61 13.53
C GLU A 54 7.23 2.76 12.13
N PRO A 55 8.01 3.84 11.90
CA PRO A 55 8.58 4.11 10.57
C PRO A 55 9.57 3.01 10.12
N GLU A 56 10.26 2.35 11.04
CA GLU A 56 11.16 1.23 10.72
C GLU A 56 10.40 0.02 10.18
N TYR A 57 9.21 -0.26 10.73
CA TYR A 57 8.35 -1.34 10.24
C TYR A 57 7.90 -1.03 8.80
N LEU A 58 7.39 0.18 8.57
CA LEU A 58 6.99 0.63 7.23
C LEU A 58 8.12 0.52 6.21
N ILE A 59 9.33 0.99 6.56
CA ILE A 59 10.52 0.86 5.69
C ILE A 59 10.87 -0.60 5.43
N SER A 60 10.73 -1.46 6.44
CA SER A 60 11.02 -2.89 6.29
C SER A 60 10.08 -3.58 5.30
N GLU A 61 8.78 -3.25 5.34
CA GLU A 61 7.79 -3.78 4.38
C GLU A 61 8.05 -3.27 2.96
N ILE A 62 8.35 -1.98 2.81
CA ILE A 62 8.73 -1.41 1.50
C ILE A 62 9.96 -2.13 0.93
N ARG A 63 10.99 -2.40 1.76
CA ARG A 63 12.21 -3.11 1.32
C ARG A 63 11.94 -4.54 0.89
N LYS A 64 11.00 -5.26 1.51
CA LYS A 64 10.62 -6.62 1.09
C LYS A 64 10.01 -6.64 -0.31
N VAL A 65 9.33 -5.56 -0.71
CA VAL A 65 8.74 -5.44 -2.04
C VAL A 65 9.79 -5.05 -3.07
N ILE A 66 10.63 -4.05 -2.76
CA ILE A 66 11.64 -3.52 -3.70
C ILE A 66 12.80 -4.52 -3.91
N ASN A 67 13.29 -5.16 -2.85
CA ASN A 67 14.46 -6.06 -2.93
C ASN A 67 14.09 -7.52 -3.25
N LYS A 68 13.03 -7.77 -4.04
CA LYS A 68 12.77 -9.12 -4.56
C LYS A 68 13.91 -9.52 -5.52
N ILE A 69 14.91 -10.20 -4.96
CA ILE A 69 15.96 -10.94 -5.68
C ILE A 69 15.55 -12.41 -5.73
#